data_AF-A0A0U3EC79-F1
#
_entry.id   AF-A0A0U3EC79-F1
#
_cell.length_a   1.000
_cell.length_b   1.000
_cell.length_c   1.000
_cell.angle_alpha   90.00
_cell.angle_beta   90.00
_cell.angle_gamma   90.00
#
_symmetry.space_group_name_H-M   'P 1'
#
loop_
_entity.id
_entity.type
_entity.pdbx_description
1 polymer ?
#
loop_
_entity_poly.entity_id
_entity_poly.type
_entity_poly.pdbx_seq_one_letter_code
_entity_poly.pdbx_strand_id
1 'polypeptide(L)'
;MDVYETIKNIRSVCNNYMDPDLVATVIDDNYYMGSNSIDEMQGYDISDDDSYEEKFMKILKDENIFINCGMLAFIPIVNECDIFSAEDKTIKITQDEYEKNAHENELYFGILIEKNSSNYIIGTIDLCGCKIESCFRPIKKSDEGLYEKLDEIISKMIIS
;
A
#
# COMPACT_ATOMS: atom_id res chain seq x y z
N MET A 1 -3.32 6.16 -14.94
CA MET A 1 -3.65 4.85 -14.36
C MET A 1 -5.16 4.69 -14.41
N ASP A 2 -5.64 3.56 -14.90
CA ASP A 2 -7.01 3.14 -14.66
C ASP A 2 -7.10 2.65 -13.21
N VAL A 3 -7.56 3.53 -12.32
CA VAL A 3 -7.57 3.26 -10.88
C VAL A 3 -8.47 2.08 -10.54
N TYR A 4 -9.65 2.01 -11.19
CA TYR A 4 -10.65 0.97 -10.95
C TYR A 4 -10.12 -0.42 -11.33
N GLU A 5 -9.60 -0.56 -12.55
CA GLU A 5 -9.04 -1.86 -12.97
C GLU A 5 -7.74 -2.18 -12.23
N THR A 6 -6.94 -1.19 -11.83
CA THR A 6 -5.73 -1.41 -11.02
C THR A 6 -6.07 -1.98 -9.65
N ILE A 7 -7.01 -1.40 -8.90
CA ILE A 7 -7.37 -1.92 -7.57
C ILE A 7 -7.98 -3.33 -7.68
N LYS A 8 -8.82 -3.57 -8.69
CA LYS A 8 -9.39 -4.88 -8.99
C LYS A 8 -8.32 -5.92 -9.30
N ASN A 9 -7.33 -5.56 -10.12
CA ASN A 9 -6.20 -6.42 -10.45
C ASN A 9 -5.38 -6.77 -9.20
N ILE A 10 -5.00 -5.77 -8.41
CA ILE A 10 -4.25 -5.94 -7.15
C ILE A 10 -5.01 -6.88 -6.20
N ARG A 11 -6.32 -6.64 -5.98
CA ARG A 11 -7.16 -7.52 -5.16
C ARG A 11 -7.23 -8.95 -5.67
N SER A 12 -7.35 -9.13 -6.98
CA SER A 12 -7.46 -10.46 -7.61
C SER A 12 -6.19 -11.31 -7.46
N VAL A 13 -5.04 -10.67 -7.27
CA VAL A 13 -3.75 -11.33 -7.06
C VAL A 13 -3.33 -11.36 -5.58
N CYS A 14 -4.13 -10.80 -4.67
CA CYS A 14 -3.93 -10.97 -3.23
C CYS A 14 -4.08 -12.46 -2.86
N ASN A 15 -3.10 -12.98 -2.12
CA ASN A 15 -3.10 -14.35 -1.62
C ASN A 15 -3.55 -14.40 -0.15
N ASN A 16 -3.69 -15.61 0.39
CA ASN A 16 -4.28 -15.95 1.71
C ASN A 16 -3.73 -15.21 2.95
N TYR A 17 -2.77 -14.30 2.82
CA TYR A 17 -2.12 -13.58 3.91
C TYR A 17 -2.52 -12.10 4.01
N MET A 18 -3.04 -11.48 2.94
CA MET A 18 -3.72 -10.18 3.02
C MET A 18 -5.16 -10.39 2.65
N ASP A 19 -6.06 -10.05 3.57
CA ASP A 19 -7.47 -9.96 3.22
C ASP A 19 -7.60 -8.99 2.03
N PRO A 20 -8.14 -9.43 0.87
CA PRO A 20 -8.34 -8.58 -0.29
C PRO A 20 -9.15 -7.31 0.00
N ASP A 21 -9.87 -7.27 1.12
CA ASP A 21 -10.64 -6.10 1.53
C ASP A 21 -9.81 -5.09 2.36
N LEU A 22 -8.67 -5.52 2.91
CA LEU A 22 -7.73 -4.70 3.68
C LEU A 22 -6.57 -4.13 2.84
N VAL A 23 -6.66 -4.22 1.50
CA VAL A 23 -5.62 -3.75 0.57
C VAL A 23 -5.46 -2.23 0.54
N ALA A 24 -6.51 -1.52 0.93
CA ALA A 24 -6.60 -0.08 0.82
C ALA A 24 -6.79 0.55 2.20
N THR A 25 -6.16 1.71 2.40
CA THR A 25 -6.26 2.47 3.64
C THR A 25 -6.37 3.95 3.32
N VAL A 26 -7.33 4.63 3.95
CA VAL A 26 -7.44 6.08 3.93
C VAL A 26 -6.21 6.69 4.59
N ILE A 27 -5.65 7.71 3.96
CA ILE A 27 -4.55 8.51 4.46
C ILE A 27 -5.03 9.96 4.58
N ASP A 28 -5.01 10.47 5.81
CA ASP A 28 -5.39 11.84 6.10
C ASP A 28 -4.46 12.84 5.39
N ASP A 29 -4.89 14.09 5.22
CA ASP A 29 -4.10 15.14 4.56
C ASP A 29 -2.75 15.44 5.23
N ASN A 30 -2.58 15.03 6.51
CA ASN A 30 -1.32 15.12 7.25
C ASN A 30 -0.46 13.83 7.15
N TYR A 31 -0.82 12.92 6.24
CA TYR A 31 -0.20 11.61 5.98
C TYR A 31 -0.39 10.55 7.08
N TYR A 32 -1.25 10.74 8.07
CA TYR A 32 -1.52 9.69 9.06
C TYR A 32 -2.55 8.67 8.54
N MET A 33 -2.44 7.43 9.02
CA MET A 33 -3.43 6.39 8.71
C MET A 33 -4.80 6.75 9.29
N GLY A 34 -5.80 6.73 8.42
CA GLY A 34 -7.21 6.74 8.77
C GLY A 34 -7.79 5.33 8.81
N SER A 35 -8.99 5.18 8.24
CA SER A 35 -9.68 3.89 8.15
C SER A 35 -9.06 2.98 7.10
N ASN A 36 -8.89 1.69 7.42
CA ASN A 36 -8.51 0.66 6.46
C ASN A 36 -9.62 -0.36 6.20
N SER A 37 -10.83 -0.08 6.66
CA SER A 37 -12.01 -0.93 6.44
C SER A 37 -12.90 -0.29 5.37
N ILE A 38 -12.47 -0.31 4.11
CA ILE A 38 -13.21 0.30 2.99
C ILE A 38 -14.66 -0.20 2.92
N ASP A 39 -14.89 -1.49 3.16
CA ASP A 39 -16.23 -2.06 3.12
C ASP A 39 -17.16 -1.63 4.27
N GLU A 40 -16.58 -1.24 5.40
CA GLU A 40 -17.33 -0.82 6.59
C GLU A 40 -17.58 0.69 6.63
N MET A 41 -16.96 1.45 5.71
CA MET A 41 -17.11 2.89 5.66
C MET A 41 -18.53 3.28 5.22
N GLN A 42 -19.10 4.25 5.93
CA GLN A 42 -20.40 4.84 5.63
C GLN A 42 -20.23 6.28 5.14
N GLY A 43 -21.19 6.78 4.36
CA GLY A 43 -21.10 8.08 3.69
C GLY A 43 -20.61 7.95 2.25
N TYR A 44 -20.01 9.00 1.69
CA TYR A 44 -19.42 9.02 0.33
C TYR A 44 -20.35 8.59 -0.81
N ASP A 45 -21.67 8.68 -0.61
CA ASP A 45 -22.68 8.16 -1.57
C ASP A 45 -22.57 6.64 -1.81
N ILE A 46 -22.04 5.89 -0.84
CA ILE A 46 -21.93 4.43 -0.87
C ILE A 46 -23.31 3.79 -0.69
N SER A 47 -23.59 2.79 -1.53
CA SER A 47 -24.77 1.93 -1.48
C SER A 47 -24.39 0.52 -1.03
N ASP A 48 -25.34 -0.19 -0.43
CA ASP A 48 -25.14 -1.59 0.00
C ASP A 48 -24.84 -2.54 -1.18
N ASP A 49 -25.28 -2.19 -2.39
CA ASP A 49 -25.06 -2.97 -3.62
C ASP A 49 -23.72 -2.64 -4.30
N ASP A 50 -22.98 -1.63 -3.83
CA ASP A 50 -21.69 -1.27 -4.42
C ASP A 50 -20.66 -2.38 -4.20
N SER A 51 -19.95 -2.74 -5.26
CA SER A 51 -18.72 -3.50 -5.18
C SER A 51 -17.64 -2.74 -4.41
N TYR A 52 -16.62 -3.46 -3.93
CA TYR A 52 -15.47 -2.85 -3.28
C TYR A 52 -14.81 -1.75 -4.13
N GLU A 53 -14.65 -2.00 -5.44
CA GLU A 53 -14.05 -1.04 -6.36
C GLU A 53 -14.90 0.21 -6.54
N GLU A 54 -16.24 0.06 -6.55
CA GLU A 54 -17.15 1.20 -6.57
C GLU A 54 -17.07 2.01 -5.27
N LYS A 55 -17.03 1.34 -4.10
CA LYS A 55 -16.81 2.00 -2.80
C LYS A 55 -15.47 2.74 -2.76
N PHE A 56 -14.40 2.08 -3.22
CA PHE A 56 -13.06 2.67 -3.32
C PHE A 56 -13.09 3.95 -4.17
N MET A 57 -13.69 3.89 -5.36
CA MET A 57 -13.77 5.05 -6.26
C MET A 57 -14.63 6.18 -5.71
N LYS A 58 -15.65 5.86 -4.90
CA LYS A 58 -16.46 6.87 -4.20
C LYS A 58 -15.67 7.56 -3.09
N ILE A 59 -14.97 6.79 -2.26
CA ILE A 59 -14.11 7.32 -1.17
C ILE A 59 -12.96 8.15 -1.75
N LEU A 60 -12.33 7.70 -2.84
CA LEU A 60 -11.20 8.39 -3.47
C LEU A 60 -11.56 9.79 -3.98
N LYS A 61 -12.84 10.13 -4.15
CA LYS A 61 -13.24 11.50 -4.52
C LYS A 61 -12.89 12.51 -3.42
N ASP A 62 -12.94 12.06 -2.17
CA ASP A 62 -12.85 12.92 -0.99
C ASP A 62 -11.62 12.62 -0.12
N GLU A 63 -11.09 11.40 -0.18
CA GLU A 63 -9.99 10.92 0.68
C GLU A 63 -8.77 10.45 -0.13
N ASN A 64 -7.57 10.62 0.42
CA ASN A 64 -6.38 10.00 -0.15
C ASN A 64 -6.36 8.52 0.25
N ILE A 65 -5.94 7.65 -0.65
CA ILE A 65 -5.95 6.20 -0.40
C ILE A 65 -4.59 5.60 -0.70
N PHE A 66 -4.01 4.95 0.31
CA PHE A 66 -2.85 4.08 0.16
C PHE A 66 -3.28 2.67 -0.22
N ILE A 67 -2.71 2.13 -1.29
CA ILE A 67 -2.86 0.73 -1.70
C ILE A 67 -1.57 0.01 -1.37
N ASN A 68 -1.66 -1.04 -0.55
CA ASN A 68 -0.53 -1.86 -0.16
C ASN A 68 -0.14 -2.80 -1.32
N CYS A 69 1.15 -2.77 -1.70
CA CYS A 69 1.70 -3.62 -2.77
C CYS A 69 2.66 -4.69 -2.23
N GLY A 70 3.06 -4.61 -0.96
CA GLY A 70 3.97 -5.56 -0.34
C GLY A 70 4.69 -5.02 0.89
N MET A 71 5.69 -5.75 1.36
CA MET A 71 6.47 -5.44 2.55
C MET A 71 7.95 -5.29 2.22
N LEU A 72 8.60 -4.30 2.84
CA LEU A 72 10.04 -4.17 2.89
C LEU A 72 10.56 -4.87 4.15
N ALA A 73 11.17 -6.03 3.95
CA ALA A 73 11.83 -6.80 4.99
C ALA A 73 13.33 -6.83 4.73
N PHE A 74 14.10 -6.38 5.72
CA PHE A 74 15.55 -6.22 5.62
C PHE A 74 16.35 -7.37 6.25
N ILE A 75 15.67 -8.33 6.89
CA ILE A 75 16.23 -9.55 7.49
C ILE A 75 15.36 -10.72 7.01
N PRO A 76 15.91 -11.94 6.78
CA PRO A 76 15.08 -13.13 6.60
C PRO A 76 14.18 -13.31 7.83
N ILE A 77 12.87 -13.11 7.64
CA ILE A 77 11.89 -13.25 8.70
C ILE A 77 11.85 -14.71 9.12
N VAL A 78 12.29 -15.00 10.34
CA VAL A 78 12.02 -16.26 11.03
C VAL A 78 11.32 -15.88 12.33
N ASN A 79 10.02 -15.61 12.30
CA ASN A 79 9.18 -15.68 13.50
C ASN A 79 7.67 -15.74 13.24
N GLU A 80 7.01 -16.39 14.19
CA GLU A 80 5.68 -17.01 14.21
C GLU A 80 4.48 -16.05 14.31
N CYS A 81 4.60 -14.80 13.86
CA CYS A 81 3.46 -13.89 13.79
C CYS A 81 3.07 -13.71 12.32
N ASP A 82 2.06 -14.48 11.93
CA ASP A 82 1.31 -14.47 10.67
C ASP A 82 1.49 -13.20 9.83
N ILE A 83 2.29 -13.23 8.75
CA ILE A 83 2.27 -12.22 7.67
C ILE A 83 3.19 -12.65 6.48
N PHE A 84 2.55 -12.88 5.33
CA PHE A 84 3.00 -12.92 3.90
C PHE A 84 4.05 -13.93 3.39
N SER A 85 3.65 -14.93 2.58
CA SER A 85 3.83 -14.93 1.09
C SER A 85 3.41 -16.27 0.43
N ALA A 86 3.12 -16.25 -0.88
CA ALA A 86 3.23 -17.43 -1.76
C ALA A 86 4.42 -17.33 -2.75
N GLU A 87 4.95 -16.13 -2.97
CA GLU A 87 6.26 -15.89 -3.55
C GLU A 87 6.85 -14.70 -2.81
N ASP A 88 7.79 -14.97 -1.91
CA ASP A 88 8.49 -13.95 -1.16
C ASP A 88 9.22 -13.04 -2.16
N LYS A 89 8.61 -11.91 -2.52
CA LYS A 89 9.28 -10.81 -3.22
C LYS A 89 10.11 -10.04 -2.22
N THR A 90 10.90 -10.75 -1.40
CA THR A 90 11.91 -10.15 -0.55
C THR A 90 12.85 -9.39 -1.46
N ILE A 91 12.79 -8.06 -1.41
CA ILE A 91 13.75 -7.23 -2.09
C ILE A 91 15.07 -7.41 -1.35
N LYS A 92 15.94 -8.26 -1.90
CA LYS A 92 17.30 -8.40 -1.39
C LYS A 92 18.05 -7.12 -1.72
N ILE A 93 18.21 -6.28 -0.71
CA ILE A 93 19.07 -5.11 -0.81
C ILE A 93 20.47 -5.45 -0.32
N THR A 94 21.43 -4.65 -0.74
CA THR A 94 22.83 -4.73 -0.32
C THR A 94 23.00 -4.23 1.12
N GLN A 95 24.12 -4.58 1.75
CA GLN A 95 24.46 -4.11 3.10
C GLN A 95 24.53 -2.57 3.17
N ASP A 96 25.01 -1.91 2.11
CA ASP A 96 25.10 -0.44 2.04
C ASP A 96 23.70 0.21 1.92
N GLU A 97 22.80 -0.39 1.13
CA GLU A 97 21.39 0.02 1.06
C GLU A 97 20.69 -0.22 2.40
N TYR A 98 21.03 -1.30 3.10
CA TYR A 98 20.53 -1.57 4.45
C TYR A 98 21.03 -0.52 5.44
N GLU A 99 22.33 -0.30 5.57
CA GLU A 99 22.88 0.68 6.52
C GLU A 99 22.34 2.10 6.30
N LYS A 100 22.03 2.46 5.04
CA LYS A 100 21.39 3.72 4.70
C LYS A 100 19.92 3.79 5.13
N ASN A 101 19.18 2.68 5.10
CA ASN A 101 17.73 2.65 5.31
C ASN A 101 17.30 1.82 6.54
N ALA A 102 18.21 1.27 7.34
CA ALA A 102 17.96 0.34 8.45
C ALA A 102 17.18 0.95 9.63
N HIS A 103 17.00 2.27 9.62
CA HIS A 103 16.13 2.98 10.56
C HIS A 103 14.65 2.91 10.13
N GLU A 104 14.38 2.54 8.89
CA GLU A 104 13.07 2.08 8.44
C GLU A 104 12.91 0.64 8.95
N ASN A 105 12.13 0.46 10.02
CA ASN A 105 11.73 -0.87 10.53
C ASN A 105 10.99 -1.67 9.43
N GLU A 106 10.50 -2.88 9.68
CA GLU A 106 9.60 -3.56 8.74
C GLU A 106 8.47 -2.59 8.32
N LEU A 107 8.39 -2.25 7.03
CA LEU A 107 7.40 -1.30 6.48
C LEU A 107 6.57 -1.98 5.40
N TYR A 108 5.30 -1.61 5.30
CA TYR A 108 4.54 -1.82 4.08
C TYR A 108 4.98 -0.80 3.03
N PHE A 109 5.03 -1.21 1.76
CA PHE A 109 5.22 -0.31 0.64
C PHE A 109 4.05 -0.40 -0.33
N GLY A 110 3.82 0.69 -1.05
CA GLY A 110 2.74 0.75 -2.01
C GLY A 110 2.63 2.10 -2.65
N ILE A 111 1.41 2.43 -3.05
CA ILE A 111 1.11 3.67 -3.74
C ILE A 111 0.06 4.47 -2.97
N LEU A 112 0.30 5.77 -2.80
CA LEU A 112 -0.72 6.72 -2.37
C LEU A 112 -1.36 7.34 -3.62
N ILE A 113 -2.68 7.23 -3.73
CA ILE A 113 -3.48 7.96 -4.72
C ILE A 113 -4.13 9.12 -3.98
N GLU A 114 -3.80 10.35 -4.41
CA GLU A 114 -4.41 11.54 -3.84
C GLU A 114 -5.90 11.61 -4.19
N LYS A 115 -6.68 12.22 -3.31
CA LYS A 115 -8.11 12.42 -3.56
C LYS A 115 -8.36 13.11 -4.90
N ASN A 116 -9.37 12.63 -5.62
CA ASN A 116 -9.77 13.11 -6.94
C ASN A 116 -8.62 13.08 -7.98
N SER A 117 -7.70 12.10 -7.87
CA SER A 117 -6.53 11.95 -8.74
C SER A 117 -6.44 10.56 -9.35
N SER A 118 -5.74 10.48 -10.48
CA SER A 118 -5.28 9.21 -11.09
C SER A 118 -3.76 9.08 -11.05
N ASN A 119 -3.07 10.03 -10.41
CA ASN A 119 -1.63 9.99 -10.16
C ASN A 119 -1.36 9.29 -8.83
N TYR A 120 -0.16 8.74 -8.70
CA TYR A 120 0.23 8.06 -7.49
C TYR A 120 1.64 8.43 -7.04
N ILE A 121 1.88 8.26 -5.75
CA ILE A 121 3.17 8.49 -5.09
C ILE A 121 3.61 7.17 -4.47
N ILE A 122 4.81 6.71 -4.79
CA ILE A 122 5.39 5.51 -4.15
C ILE A 122 5.85 5.89 -2.75
N GLY A 123 5.48 5.08 -1.76
CA GLY A 123 5.89 5.31 -0.39
C GLY A 123 5.69 4.12 0.50
N THR A 124 5.95 4.35 1.78
CA THR A 124 5.91 3.32 2.83
C THR A 124 5.03 3.74 3.99
N ILE A 125 4.62 2.76 4.78
CA ILE A 125 3.85 2.96 6.01
C ILE A 125 4.27 1.92 7.06
N ASP A 126 4.27 2.33 8.33
CA ASP A 126 4.73 1.49 9.44
C ASP A 126 3.84 0.25 9.64
N LEU A 127 4.44 -0.90 9.98
CA LEU A 127 3.75 -2.20 10.12
C LEU A 127 2.98 -2.36 11.45
N CYS A 128 2.99 -1.36 12.34
CA CYS A 128 2.53 -1.52 13.71
C CYS A 128 1.00 -1.66 13.81
N GLY A 129 0.53 -2.73 14.47
CA GLY A 129 -0.87 -3.11 14.64
C GLY A 129 -1.78 -2.17 15.45
N CYS A 130 -1.33 -0.95 15.77
CA CYS A 130 -2.17 0.12 16.32
C CYS A 130 -2.20 1.31 15.35
N LYS A 131 -3.19 1.29 14.46
CA LYS A 131 -3.42 2.15 13.28
C LYS A 131 -3.41 3.68 13.49
N ILE A 132 -3.17 4.20 14.69
CA ILE A 132 -3.37 5.64 15.03
C ILE A 132 -2.11 6.49 14.81
N GLU A 133 -0.90 5.91 14.92
CA GLU A 133 0.36 6.68 14.82
C GLU A 133 1.14 6.44 13.52
N SER A 134 0.71 5.46 12.73
CA SER A 134 1.37 5.11 11.47
C SER A 134 1.17 6.21 10.43
N CYS A 135 2.25 6.56 9.74
CA CYS A 135 2.28 7.69 8.81
C CYS A 135 2.87 7.27 7.46
N PHE A 136 2.23 7.67 6.38
CA PHE A 136 2.73 7.51 5.03
C PHE A 136 4.00 8.36 4.82
N ARG A 137 5.04 7.73 4.28
CA ARG A 137 6.31 8.37 3.95
C ARG A 137 6.58 8.21 2.45
N PRO A 138 6.60 9.30 1.66
CA PRO A 138 6.94 9.20 0.24
C PRO A 138 8.41 8.84 0.06
N ILE A 139 8.70 7.87 -0.81
CA ILE A 139 10.07 7.53 -1.20
C ILE A 139 10.49 8.50 -2.31
N LYS A 140 11.63 9.17 -2.11
CA LYS A 140 12.13 10.15 -3.07
C LYS A 140 12.77 9.44 -4.26
N LYS A 141 12.53 9.97 -5.47
CA LYS A 141 13.21 9.52 -6.70
C LYS A 141 14.74 9.60 -6.65
N SER A 142 15.29 10.42 -5.75
CA SER A 142 16.74 10.52 -5.52
C SER A 142 17.34 9.28 -4.84
N ASP A 143 16.51 8.39 -4.28
CA ASP A 143 16.94 7.08 -3.77
C ASP A 143 16.85 6.02 -4.89
N GLU A 144 17.59 6.26 -5.98
CA GLU A 144 17.51 5.53 -7.25
C GLU A 144 17.46 4.00 -7.07
N GLY A 145 18.33 3.41 -6.24
CA GLY A 145 18.39 1.97 -6.06
C GLY A 145 17.12 1.32 -5.47
N LEU A 146 16.50 1.95 -4.47
CA LEU A 146 15.26 1.42 -3.86
C LEU A 146 14.05 1.83 -4.70
N TYR A 147 13.99 3.09 -5.12
CA TYR A 147 12.87 3.61 -5.90
C TYR A 147 12.68 2.82 -7.20
N GLU A 148 13.74 2.55 -7.97
CA GLU A 148 13.67 1.80 -9.22
C GLU A 148 13.13 0.38 -9.00
N LYS A 149 13.58 -0.32 -7.95
CA LYS A 149 13.10 -1.68 -7.62
C LYS A 149 11.61 -1.68 -7.29
N LEU A 150 11.14 -0.69 -6.53
CA LEU A 150 9.73 -0.57 -6.18
C LEU A 150 8.88 -0.18 -7.38
N ASP A 151 9.36 0.76 -8.19
CA ASP A 151 8.70 1.22 -9.41
C ASP A 151 8.54 0.07 -10.41
N GLU A 152 9.54 -0.80 -10.57
CA GLU A 152 9.44 -2.01 -11.40
C GLU A 152 8.37 -3.00 -10.90
N ILE A 153 8.24 -3.17 -9.58
CA ILE A 153 7.24 -4.06 -8.98
C ILE A 153 5.84 -3.46 -9.17
N ILE A 154 5.68 -2.19 -8.84
CA ILE A 154 4.41 -1.45 -8.90
C ILE A 154 3.93 -1.33 -10.35
N SER A 155 4.82 -1.03 -11.30
CA SER A 155 4.49 -0.91 -12.72
C SER A 155 3.91 -2.19 -13.33
N LYS A 156 4.23 -3.36 -12.76
CA LYS A 156 3.65 -4.65 -13.19
C LYS A 156 2.23 -4.87 -12.65
N MET A 157 1.85 -4.14 -11.61
CA MET A 157 0.53 -4.22 -10.97
C MET A 157 -0.44 -3.16 -11.52
N ILE A 158 0.10 -2.02 -11.94
CA ILE A 158 -0.67 -0.89 -12.47
C ILE A 158 -1.17 -1.16 -13.89
N ILE A 159 -2.46 -0.91 -14.12
CA ILE A 159 -3.09 -0.92 -15.44
C ILE A 159 -3.20 0.54 -15.93
N SER A 160 -2.70 0.80 -17.15
CA SER A 160 -2.63 2.14 -17.76
C SER A 160 -3.58 2.33 -18.92
#